data_AF-A0A954X9J8-F1
#
_entry.id   AF-A0A954X9J8-F1
#
_cell.length_a   1.000
_cell.length_b   1.000
_cell.length_c   1.000
_cell.angle_alpha   90.00
_cell.angle_beta   90.00
_cell.angle_gamma   90.00
#
_symmetry.space_group_name_H-M   'P 1'
#
loop_
_entity.id
_entity.type
_entity.pdbx_description
1 polymer ?
#
loop_
_entity_poly.entity_id
_entity_poly.type
_entity_poly.pdbx_seq_one_letter_code
_entity_poly.pdbx_strand_id
1 'polypeptide(L)' 'LEQPRAGAHYPPHVFRKGMIVEHPDYGSGTIIALAGSGKKHMATVEFFGTGEEHTFRLAFSPLSPTDTEM' A
#
# COMPACT_ATOMS: atom_id res chain seq x y z
N LEU A 1 21.11 15.21 -2.55
CA LEU A 1 20.21 14.54 -3.50
C LEU A 1 19.61 13.34 -2.76
N GLU A 2 18.34 13.02 -2.68
CA GLU A 2 17.05 13.60 -3.08
C GLU A 2 16.09 12.85 -2.15
N GLN A 3 15.34 13.55 -1.31
CA GLN A 3 14.22 12.91 -0.61
C GLN A 3 13.11 12.73 -1.65
N PRO A 4 12.67 11.49 -1.99
CA PRO A 4 11.56 11.32 -2.90
C PRO A 4 10.31 11.90 -2.24
N ARG A 5 9.87 13.03 -2.79
CA ARG A 5 8.62 13.70 -2.40
C ARG A 5 7.46 12.71 -2.58
N ALA A 6 6.56 12.69 -1.60
CA ALA A 6 5.33 11.90 -1.58
C ALA A 6 4.70 11.76 -2.98
N GLY A 7 4.62 10.50 -3.45
CA GLY A 7 4.26 10.14 -4.83
C GLY A 7 5.08 9.00 -5.43
N ALA A 8 5.83 8.25 -4.62
CA ALA A 8 6.60 7.11 -5.10
C ALA A 8 5.64 5.94 -5.44
N HIS A 9 5.57 5.59 -6.72
CA HIS A 9 4.95 4.34 -7.16
C HIS A 9 5.88 3.19 -6.82
N TYR A 10 5.56 2.45 -5.76
CA TYR A 10 6.33 1.29 -5.36
C TYR A 10 5.98 0.07 -6.22
N PRO A 11 6.96 -0.80 -6.52
CA PRO A 11 6.69 -2.00 -7.29
C PRO A 11 5.65 -2.88 -6.59
N PRO A 12 4.69 -3.49 -7.30
CA PRO A 12 3.67 -4.33 -6.67
C PRO A 12 4.23 -5.54 -5.91
N HIS A 13 5.49 -5.92 -6.15
CA HIS A 13 6.16 -7.01 -5.46
C HIS A 13 6.72 -6.65 -4.07
N VAL A 14 6.83 -5.36 -3.73
CA VAL A 14 7.31 -4.96 -2.39
C VAL A 14 6.22 -5.14 -1.34
N PHE A 15 4.97 -5.01 -1.76
CA PHE A 15 3.81 -5.13 -0.89
C PHE A 15 3.55 -6.60 -0.52
N ARG A 16 3.36 -6.84 0.78
CA ARG A 16 3.09 -8.17 1.34
C ARG A 16 1.87 -8.11 2.26
N LYS A 17 1.16 -9.23 2.39
CA LYS A 17 0.11 -9.35 3.40
C LYS A 17 0.74 -9.22 4.80
N GLY A 18 0.12 -8.43 5.67
CA GLY A 18 0.61 -8.05 7.00
C GLY A 18 1.44 -6.76 7.02
N MET A 19 1.81 -6.21 5.86
CA MET A 19 2.60 -4.98 5.77
C MET A 19 1.75 -3.75 6.09
N ILE A 20 2.30 -2.82 6.88
CA ILE A 20 1.73 -1.50 7.10
C ILE A 20 2.04 -0.62 5.88
N VAL A 21 1.02 0.05 5.38
CA VAL A 21 1.09 1.02 4.29
C VAL A 21 0.44 2.33 4.71
N GLU A 22 0.82 3.41 4.04
CA GLU A 22 0.24 4.72 4.21
C GLU A 22 -0.40 5.20 2.90
N HIS A 23 -1.60 5.76 3.01
CA HIS A 23 -2.32 6.41 1.93
C HIS A 23 -2.57 7.88 2.29
N PRO A 24 -2.37 8.85 1.36
CA PRO A 24 -2.55 10.27 1.65
C PRO A 24 -3.98 10.65 2.08
N ASP A 25 -5.02 10.09 1.45
CA ASP A 25 -6.42 10.39 1.81
C ASP A 25 -6.95 9.64 3.05
N TYR A 26 -6.53 8.39 3.28
CA TYR A 26 -7.09 7.51 4.31
C TYR A 26 -6.20 7.37 5.55
N GLY A 27 -4.91 7.72 5.43
CA GLY A 27 -3.90 7.50 6.46
C GLY A 27 -3.27 6.11 6.41
N SER A 28 -2.81 5.64 7.57
CA SER A 28 -2.10 4.36 7.70
C SER A 28 -3.07 3.18 7.79
N GLY A 29 -2.70 2.05 7.19
CA GLY A 29 -3.46 0.82 7.22
C GLY A 29 -2.60 -0.43 7.00
N THR A 30 -3.19 -1.60 7.18
CA THR A 30 -2.51 -2.89 7.02
C THR A 30 -3.03 -3.64 5.81
N ILE A 31 -2.14 -4.22 5.01
CA ILE A 31 -2.55 -5.12 3.94
C ILE A 31 -3.05 -6.43 4.54
N ILE A 32 -4.36 -6.65 4.51
CA ILE A 32 -5.00 -7.88 5.01
C ILE A 32 -5.18 -8.93 3.92
N ALA A 33 -5.19 -8.52 2.65
CA ALA A 33 -5.27 -9.41 1.50
C ALA A 33 -4.54 -8.86 0.28
N LEU A 34 -4.01 -9.77 -0.53
CA LEU A 34 -3.43 -9.49 -1.84
C LEU A 34 -4.13 -10.37 -2.88
N ALA A 35 -4.54 -9.78 -4.00
CA ALA A 35 -5.25 -10.45 -5.06
C ALA A 35 -4.66 -10.09 -6.42
N GLY A 36 -4.59 -11.06 -7.33
CA GLY A 36 -4.01 -10.86 -8.65
C GLY A 36 -2.48 -10.84 -8.65
N SER A 37 -1.89 -10.63 -9.82
CA SER A 37 -0.43 -10.66 -10.01
C SER A 37 -0.01 -9.69 -11.12
N GLY A 38 1.22 -9.19 -11.03
CA GLY A 38 1.78 -8.25 -12.01
C GLY A 38 0.95 -6.97 -12.12
N LYS A 39 0.50 -6.63 -13.34
CA LYS A 39 -0.26 -5.39 -13.62
C LYS A 39 -1.67 -5.36 -13.02
N LYS A 40 -2.20 -6.51 -12.60
CA LYS A 40 -3.50 -6.64 -11.95
C LYS A 40 -3.36 -6.93 -10.44
N HIS A 41 -2.19 -6.65 -9.86
CA HIS A 41 -1.98 -6.87 -8.43
C HIS A 41 -2.76 -5.81 -7.63
N MET A 42 -3.65 -6.31 -6.77
CA MET A 42 -4.57 -5.56 -5.92
C MET A 42 -4.24 -5.87 -4.47
N ALA A 43 -4.30 -4.86 -3.61
CA ALA A 43 -4.12 -5.00 -2.18
C ALA A 43 -5.35 -4.48 -1.45
N THR A 44 -5.89 -5.30 -0.55
CA THR A 44 -6.92 -4.88 0.39
C THR A 44 -6.23 -4.40 1.66
N VAL A 45 -6.43 -3.13 1.97
CA VAL A 45 -5.86 -2.42 3.11
C VAL A 45 -6.97 -2.13 4.10
N GLU A 46 -6.79 -2.55 5.34
CA GLU A 46 -7.62 -2.13 6.47
C GLU A 46 -7.01 -0.87 7.08
N PHE A 47 -7.70 0.27 6.99
CA PHE A 47 -7.19 1.54 7.51
C PHE A 47 -7.48 1.67 9.00
N PHE A 48 -6.46 2.02 9.77
CA PHE A 48 -6.60 2.18 11.22
C PHE A 48 -7.41 3.42 11.61
N GLY A 49 -7.43 4.44 10.76
CA GLY A 49 -8.16 5.69 11.02
C GLY A 49 -9.67 5.51 11.03
N THR A 50 -10.20 4.72 10.09
CA THR A 50 -11.65 4.52 9.92
C THR A 50 -12.12 3.10 10.27
N GLY A 51 -11.21 2.13 10.31
CA GLY A 51 -11.53 0.71 10.41
C GLY A 51 -12.12 0.13 9.10
N GLU A 52 -12.03 0.87 8.00
CA GLU A 52 -12.58 0.44 6.71
C GLU A 52 -11.55 -0.33 5.88
N GLU A 53 -12.03 -1.34 5.18
CA GLU A 53 -11.26 -2.15 4.25
C GLU A 53 -11.43 -1.62 2.82
N HIS A 54 -10.35 -1.16 2.21
CA HIS A 54 -10.37 -0.67 0.84
C HIS A 54 -9.40 -1.45 -0.04
N THR A 55 -9.86 -1.79 -1.25
CA THR A 55 -9.05 -2.51 -2.22
C THR A 55 -8.48 -1.56 -3.26
N PHE A 56 -7.16 -1.54 -3.36
CA PHE A 56 -6.41 -0.66 -4.25
C PHE A 56 -5.62 -1.44 -5.29
N ARG A 57 -5.42 -0.84 -6.46
CA ARG A 57 -4.53 -1.38 -7.48
C ARG A 57 -3.12 -0.87 -7.23
N LEU A 58 -2.20 -1.74 -6.80
CA LEU A 58 -0.83 -1.36 -6.45
C LEU A 58 -0.10 -0.65 -7.60
N ALA A 59 -0.41 -1.02 -8.85
CA ALA A 59 0.19 -0.39 -10.03
C ALA A 59 -0.16 1.10 -10.22
N PHE A 60 -1.25 1.58 -9.63
CA PHE A 60 -1.75 2.96 -9.83
C PHE A 60 -2.05 3.69 -8.53
N SER A 61 -1.83 3.06 -7.36
CA SER A 61 -2.15 3.67 -6.09
C SER A 61 -0.96 4.45 -5.51
N PRO A 62 -1.21 5.55 -4.79
CA PRO A 62 -0.19 6.31 -4.06
C PRO A 62 0.16 5.67 -2.70
N LEU A 63 0.08 4.34 -2.61
CA LEU A 63 0.37 3.61 -1.36
C LEU A 63 1.86 3.59 -1.10
N SER A 64 2.26 3.97 0.10
CA SER A 64 3.66 3.91 0.55
C SER A 64 3.83 2.80 1.58
N PRO A 65 4.70 1.81 1.38
CA PRO A 65 5.02 0.83 2.40
C PRO A 65 5.78 1.52 3.54
N THR A 66 5.25 1.42 4.76
CA THR A 66 5.87 2.00 5.97
C THR A 66 6.52 0.91 6.82
N ASP A 67 5.99 -0.31 6.77
CA ASP A 67 6.63 -1.49 7.35
C ASP A 67 7.65 -2.04 6.35
N THR A 68 8.85 -1.48 6.38
CA THR A 68 10.05 -2.16 5.90
C THR A 68 10.75 -2.72 7.13
N GLU A 69 10.25 -3.83 7.66
CA GLU A 69 11.15 -4.72 8.41
C GLU A 69 12.06 -5.41 7.38
N MET A 70 13.36 -5.11 7.52
CA MET A 70 14.45 -5.33 6.56
C MET A 70 14.64 -6.79 6.13
#